data_AF-V7EQ08-F1
#
_entry.id   AF-V7EQ08-F1
#
_cell.length_a   1.000
_cell.length_b   1.000
_cell.length_c   1.000
_cell.angle_alpha   90.00
_cell.angle_beta   90.00
_cell.angle_gamma   90.00
#
_symmetry.space_group_name_H-M   'P 1'
#
loop_
_entity.id
_entity.type
_entity.pdbx_description
1 polymer ?
#
loop_
_entity_poly.entity_id
_entity_poly.type
_entity_poly.pdbx_seq_one_letter_code
_entity_poly.pdbx_strand_id
1 'polypeptide(L)'
;MRAVDLSAELERRADRLLAVAPKLRAKAPDTVVEKLLSDDAIVASENIAGMSDRGLRRLFDRLLELGAVRELSGRPTFRIYGL
;
A
#
# COMPACT_ATOMS: atom_id res chain seq x y z
N MET A 1 -8.10 -24.85 3.93
CA MET A 1 -7.42 -24.35 2.71
C MET A 1 -7.40 -22.83 2.63
N ARG A 2 -8.49 -22.09 2.96
CA ARG A 2 -8.55 -20.61 2.92
C ARG A 2 -7.34 -19.82 3.48
N ALA A 3 -6.71 -20.28 4.56
CA ALA A 3 -5.56 -19.59 5.16
C ALA A 3 -4.27 -19.69 4.31
N VAL A 4 -4.05 -20.81 3.63
CA VAL A 4 -2.90 -21.01 2.72
C VAL A 4 -3.06 -20.13 1.49
N ASP A 5 -4.28 -20.05 0.95
CA ASP A 5 -4.61 -19.21 -0.20
C ASP A 5 -4.39 -17.72 0.12
N LEU A 6 -4.75 -17.28 1.33
CA LEU A 6 -4.54 -15.92 1.80
C LEU A 6 -3.04 -15.60 1.98
N SER A 7 -2.28 -16.50 2.58
CA SER A 7 -0.83 -16.34 2.77
C SER A 7 -0.10 -16.22 1.43
N ALA A 8 -0.41 -17.10 0.47
CA ALA A 8 0.21 -17.07 -0.85
C ALA A 8 -0.17 -15.80 -1.63
N GLU A 9 -1.35 -15.27 -1.39
CA GLU A 9 -1.82 -14.03 -2.01
C GLU A 9 -1.17 -12.78 -1.40
N LEU A 10 -0.92 -12.77 -0.08
CA LEU A 10 -0.13 -11.72 0.58
C LEU A 10 1.32 -11.74 0.09
N GLU A 11 1.94 -12.92 -0.01
CA GLU A 11 3.31 -13.09 -0.51
C GLU A 11 3.46 -12.54 -1.93
N ARG A 12 2.56 -12.91 -2.86
CA ARG A 12 2.56 -12.37 -4.23
C ARG A 12 2.47 -10.84 -4.29
N ARG A 13 1.75 -10.23 -3.34
CA ARG A 13 1.61 -8.78 -3.29
C ARG A 13 2.78 -8.08 -2.64
N ALA A 14 3.36 -8.66 -1.59
CA ALA A 14 4.62 -8.21 -1.03
C ALA A 14 5.72 -8.19 -2.11
N ASP A 15 5.84 -9.26 -2.90
CA ASP A 15 6.76 -9.34 -4.04
C ASP A 15 6.50 -8.23 -5.06
N ARG A 16 5.23 -7.99 -5.39
CA ARG A 16 4.86 -6.93 -6.33
C ARG A 16 5.16 -5.54 -5.79
N LEU A 17 4.90 -5.30 -4.50
CA LEU A 17 5.21 -4.05 -3.82
C LEU A 17 6.72 -3.76 -3.89
N LEU A 18 7.56 -4.76 -3.57
CA LEU A 18 9.02 -4.66 -3.66
C LEU A 18 9.47 -4.39 -5.10
N ALA A 19 8.88 -5.07 -6.10
CA ALA A 19 9.23 -4.89 -7.50
C ALA A 19 8.86 -3.48 -8.05
N VAL A 20 7.86 -2.81 -7.46
CA VAL A 20 7.45 -1.47 -7.88
C VAL A 20 8.04 -0.35 -7.01
N ALA A 21 8.60 -0.65 -5.84
CA ALA A 21 9.19 0.33 -4.93
C ALA A 21 10.16 1.30 -5.63
N PRO A 22 11.08 0.87 -6.53
CA PRO A 22 11.98 1.77 -7.24
C PRO A 22 11.28 2.77 -8.19
N LYS A 23 10.00 2.54 -8.52
CA LYS A 23 9.21 3.38 -9.43
C LYS A 23 8.41 4.46 -8.67
N LEU A 24 8.41 4.42 -7.34
CA LEU A 24 7.65 5.34 -6.51
C LEU A 24 8.37 6.69 -6.42
N ARG A 25 7.71 7.74 -6.90
CA ARG A 25 8.16 9.13 -6.71
C ARG A 25 7.40 9.75 -5.55
N ALA A 26 7.82 9.42 -4.33
CA ALA A 26 7.29 9.96 -3.08
C ALA A 26 8.42 10.56 -2.24
N LYS A 27 8.07 11.32 -1.19
CA LYS A 27 9.05 11.92 -0.27
C LYS A 27 9.79 10.86 0.55
N ALA A 28 9.14 9.74 0.85
CA ALA A 28 9.70 8.61 1.59
C ALA A 28 9.04 7.30 1.13
N PRO A 29 9.38 6.81 -0.08
CA PRO A 29 8.79 5.58 -0.62
C PRO A 29 9.13 4.37 0.25
N ASP A 30 10.35 4.29 0.77
CA ASP A 30 10.82 3.16 1.57
C ASP A 30 10.02 3.02 2.88
N THR A 31 9.73 4.12 3.57
CA THR A 31 8.90 4.11 4.79
C THR A 31 7.48 3.59 4.52
N VAL A 32 6.91 3.89 3.35
CA VAL A 32 5.57 3.40 2.99
C VAL A 32 5.61 1.91 2.68
N VAL A 33 6.66 1.45 2.00
CA VAL A 33 6.88 0.02 1.71
C VAL A 33 7.07 -0.76 3.01
N GLU A 34 7.94 -0.29 3.90
CA GLU A 34 8.18 -0.90 5.22
C GLU A 34 6.89 -1.00 6.03
N LYS A 35 6.09 0.07 6.05
CA LYS A 35 4.84 0.09 6.81
C LYS A 35 3.80 -0.86 6.23
N LEU A 36 3.69 -0.99 4.90
CA LEU A 36 2.81 -1.96 4.27
C LEU A 36 3.22 -3.41 4.56
N LEU A 37 4.52 -3.69 4.58
CA LEU A 37 5.05 -5.02 4.90
C LEU A 37 4.91 -5.37 6.40
N SER A 38 4.78 -4.36 7.27
CA SER A 38 4.66 -4.56 8.72
C SER A 38 3.21 -4.61 9.20
N ASP A 39 2.35 -3.74 8.68
CA ASP A 39 0.98 -3.53 9.17
C ASP A 39 -0.09 -4.19 8.27
N ASP A 40 0.30 -4.73 7.10
CA ASP A 40 -0.54 -5.26 6.02
C ASP A 40 -1.56 -4.28 5.40
N ALA A 41 -2.00 -3.27 6.15
CA ALA A 41 -2.96 -2.26 5.75
C ALA A 41 -2.67 -0.91 6.41
N ILE A 42 -2.91 0.17 5.65
CA ILE A 42 -2.65 1.56 6.05
C ILE A 42 -3.85 2.42 5.69
N VAL A 43 -4.20 3.35 6.58
CA VAL A 43 -5.17 4.41 6.27
C VAL A 43 -4.45 5.54 5.52
N ALA A 44 -4.97 5.94 4.35
CA ALA A 44 -4.37 7.00 3.52
C ALA A 44 -4.52 8.44 4.08
N SER A 45 -4.69 8.57 5.39
CA SER A 45 -4.68 9.82 6.17
C SER A 45 -3.73 9.75 7.37
N GLU A 46 -2.96 8.67 7.51
CA GLU A 46 -1.92 8.59 8.54
C GLU A 46 -0.76 9.54 8.22
N ASN A 47 -0.14 10.09 9.25
CA ASN A 47 1.06 10.89 9.08
C ASN A 47 2.26 9.98 8.83
N ILE A 48 2.58 9.78 7.55
CA ILE A 48 3.71 8.96 7.10
C ILE A 48 4.79 9.87 6.55
N ALA A 49 5.94 9.90 7.24
CA ALA A 49 7.14 10.64 6.83
C ALA A 49 6.91 12.13 6.51
N GLY A 50 5.92 12.75 7.16
CA GLY A 50 5.54 14.14 6.91
C GLY A 50 5.05 14.40 5.48
N MET A 51 4.42 13.40 4.84
CA MET A 51 3.64 13.60 3.62
C MET A 51 2.31 14.28 3.93
N SER A 52 1.82 15.09 3.00
CA SER A 52 0.45 15.58 3.05
C SER A 52 -0.54 14.48 2.66
N ASP A 53 -1.79 14.58 3.13
CA ASP A 53 -2.88 13.67 2.77
C ASP A 53 -3.01 13.50 1.24
N ARG A 54 -2.85 14.60 0.49
CA ARG A 54 -2.88 14.56 -0.99
C ARG A 54 -1.71 13.78 -1.57
N GLY A 55 -0.50 13.94 -1.01
CA GLY A 55 0.67 13.18 -1.43
C GLY A 55 0.53 11.69 -1.16
N LEU A 56 0.06 11.35 0.04
CA LEU A 56 -0.18 9.98 0.46
C LEU A 56 -1.28 9.31 -0.39
N ARG A 57 -2.39 10.00 -0.65
CA ARG A 57 -3.46 9.50 -1.53
C ARG A 57 -2.97 9.24 -2.95
N ARG A 58 -2.21 10.16 -3.56
CA ARG A 58 -1.65 9.95 -4.92
C ARG A 58 -0.69 8.78 -4.98
N LEU A 59 0.09 8.56 -3.91
CA LEU A 59 0.97 7.40 -3.82
C LEU A 59 0.18 6.09 -3.78
N PHE A 60 -0.85 6.00 -2.95
CA PHE A 60 -1.70 4.81 -2.87
C PHE A 60 -2.50 4.56 -4.15
N ASP A 61 -3.03 5.60 -4.80
CA ASP A 61 -3.68 5.46 -6.10
C ASP A 61 -2.69 4.90 -7.14
N ARG A 62 -1.42 5.34 -7.11
CA ARG A 62 -0.39 4.79 -7.99
C ARG A 62 -0.05 3.33 -7.67
N LEU A 63 0.03 2.97 -6.40
CA LEU A 63 0.27 1.58 -5.97
C LEU A 63 -0.89 0.66 -6.39
N LEU A 64 -2.14 1.16 -6.31
CA LEU A 64 -3.33 0.45 -6.76
C LEU A 64 -3.30 0.20 -8.27
N GLU A 65 -2.99 1.22 -9.07
CA GLU A 65 -2.81 1.08 -10.54
C GLU A 65 -1.73 0.06 -10.90
N LEU A 66 -0.66 -0.02 -10.10
CA LEU A 66 0.44 -0.97 -10.29
C LEU A 66 0.11 -2.38 -9.78
N GLY A 67 -1.06 -2.57 -9.15
CA GLY A 67 -1.51 -3.81 -8.56
C GLY A 67 -0.76 -4.22 -7.30
N ALA A 68 -0.01 -3.30 -6.68
CA ALA A 68 0.82 -3.56 -5.50
C ALA A 68 0.02 -3.54 -4.19
N VAL A 69 -1.13 -2.89 -4.19
CA VAL A 69 -2.06 -2.83 -3.05
C VAL A 69 -3.51 -2.98 -3.52
N ARG A 70 -4.42 -3.23 -2.59
CA ARG A 70 -5.87 -3.20 -2.77
C ARG A 70 -6.50 -2.12 -1.93
N GLU A 71 -7.58 -1.55 -2.43
CA GLU A 71 -8.48 -0.71 -1.64
C GLU A 71 -9.42 -1.64 -0.85
N LEU A 72 -9.50 -1.45 0.47
CA LEU A 72 -10.20 -2.36 1.39
C LEU A 72 -11.48 -1.76 2.01
N SER A 73 -11.68 -0.44 1.93
CA SER A 73 -12.79 0.24 2.62
C SER A 73 -14.07 0.28 1.79
N GLY A 74 -13.99 0.18 0.46
CA GLY A 74 -15.12 0.28 -0.45
C GLY A 74 -15.72 1.70 -0.52
N ARG A 75 -14.98 2.72 -0.07
CA ARG A 75 -15.47 4.10 0.07
C ARG A 75 -14.76 5.09 -0.85
N PRO A 76 -15.43 6.19 -1.25
CA PRO A 76 -14.78 7.25 -2.03
C PRO A 76 -13.78 8.09 -1.21
N THR A 77 -13.91 8.11 0.12
CA THR A 77 -13.07 8.88 1.06
C THR A 77 -12.61 8.02 2.24
N PHE A 78 -11.53 8.44 2.93
CA PHE A 78 -10.93 7.71 4.05
C PHE A 78 -10.63 6.23 3.72
N ARG A 79 -9.92 6.04 2.61
CA ARG A 79 -9.60 4.72 2.07
C ARG A 79 -8.52 4.03 2.90
N ILE A 80 -8.68 2.72 3.04
CA ILE A 80 -7.69 1.82 3.62
C ILE A 80 -7.08 1.05 2.47
N TYR A 81 -5.76 1.01 2.40
CA TYR A 81 -5.03 0.26 1.39
C TYR A 81 -4.23 -0.82 2.07
N GLY A 82 -4.30 -2.05 1.57
CA GLY A 82 -3.49 -3.14 2.08
C GLY A 82 -2.87 -3.97 0.98
N LEU A 83 -2.05 -4.94 1.37
CA LEU A 83 -1.57 -5.98 0.48
C LEU A 83 -2.78 -6.85 0.08
#